data_AF-A0A549TD01-F1
#
_entry.id   AF-A0A549TD01-F1
#
_cell.length_a   1.000
_cell.length_b   1.000
_cell.length_c   1.000
_cell.angle_alpha   90.00
_cell.angle_beta   90.00
_cell.angle_gamma   90.00
#
_symmetry.space_group_name_H-M   'P 1'
#
loop_
_entity.id
_entity.type
_entity.pdbx_description
1 polymer ?
#
loop_
_entity_poly.entity_id
_entity_poly.type
_entity_poly.pdbx_seq_one_letter_code
_entity_poly.pdbx_strand_id
1 'polypeptide(L)'
;MQPQSFEEMISRAASGGHEWFDQVDAKLRSAIDVQQEKDAEDARAISGAWADFAATPAGRKALERLFDTTLRRTVFFVQLGLDAQSMATFGAFREGQNAVAYEIARQIGLGNAEAVTPRET
;
A
#
# COMPACT_ATOMS: atom_id res chain seq x y z
N MET A 1 29.66 3.95 -22.65
CA MET A 1 28.67 2.90 -22.34
C MET A 1 27.31 3.56 -22.26
N GLN A 2 26.36 3.14 -23.10
CA GLN A 2 24.98 3.64 -22.98
C GLN A 2 24.34 3.08 -21.71
N PRO A 3 23.50 3.86 -21.00
CA PRO A 3 22.76 3.35 -19.84
C PRO A 3 21.78 2.28 -20.34
N GLN A 4 21.90 1.06 -19.82
CA GLN A 4 20.96 -0.01 -20.11
C GLN A 4 19.57 0.37 -19.57
N SER A 5 18.52 0.05 -20.31
CA SER A 5 17.16 0.34 -19.87
C SER A 5 16.76 -0.57 -18.70
N PHE A 6 15.91 -0.06 -17.82
CA PHE A 6 15.41 -0.79 -16.65
C PHE A 6 14.75 -2.13 -17.03
N GLU A 7 14.11 -2.19 -18.20
CA GLU A 7 13.48 -3.39 -18.76
C GLU A 7 14.48 -4.48 -19.14
N GLU A 8 15.66 -4.11 -19.66
CA GLU A 8 16.73 -5.06 -19.98
C GLU A 8 17.33 -5.69 -18.71
N MET A 9 17.38 -4.93 -17.61
CA MET A 9 17.85 -5.43 -16.32
C MET A 9 16.88 -6.46 -15.73
N ILE A 10 15.57 -6.17 -15.75
CA ILE A 10 14.53 -7.07 -15.23
C ILE A 10 14.47 -8.38 -16.04
N SER A 11 14.58 -8.29 -17.37
CA SER A 11 14.57 -9.45 -18.26
C SER A 11 15.72 -10.42 -17.96
N ARG A 12 16.93 -9.90 -17.65
CA ARG A 12 18.08 -10.73 -17.29
C ARG A 12 17.96 -11.32 -15.89
N ALA A 13 17.44 -10.57 -14.92
CA ALA A 13 17.18 -11.04 -13.57
C ALA A 13 16.17 -12.20 -13.52
N ALA A 14 15.20 -12.22 -14.45
CA ALA A 14 14.26 -13.34 -14.58
C ALA A 14 14.90 -14.62 -15.15
N SER A 15 16.01 -14.48 -15.90
CA SER A 15 16.71 -15.59 -16.55
C SER A 15 17.91 -16.14 -15.78
N GLY A 16 18.47 -15.36 -14.85
CA GLY A 16 19.55 -15.77 -13.96
C GLY A 16 18.97 -16.10 -12.58
N GLY A 17 19.33 -17.26 -12.03
CA GLY A 17 18.96 -17.62 -10.66
C GLY A 17 19.56 -16.66 -9.62
N HIS A 18 19.53 -17.05 -8.34
CA HIS A 18 20.03 -16.23 -7.22
C HIS A 18 21.48 -15.70 -7.41
N GLU A 19 22.27 -16.37 -8.24
CA GLU A 19 23.64 -16.01 -8.67
C GLU A 19 23.72 -14.70 -9.48
N TRP A 20 22.63 -14.26 -10.11
CA TRP A 20 22.58 -12.97 -10.82
C TRP A 20 22.76 -11.80 -9.85
N PHE A 21 22.19 -11.89 -8.65
CA PHE A 21 22.33 -10.87 -7.61
C PHE A 21 23.76 -10.77 -7.07
N ASP A 22 24.52 -11.88 -7.10
CA ASP A 22 25.93 -11.92 -6.70
C ASP A 22 26.87 -11.22 -7.70
N GLN A 23 26.44 -11.07 -8.95
CA GLN A 23 27.18 -10.42 -10.03
C GLN A 23 26.80 -8.94 -10.24
N VAL A 24 25.87 -8.41 -9.46
CA VAL A 24 25.45 -7.01 -9.55
C VAL A 24 26.61 -6.09 -9.20
N ASP A 25 26.92 -5.17 -10.13
CA ASP A 25 27.96 -4.14 -9.99
C ASP A 25 27.81 -3.41 -8.64
N ALA A 26 28.92 -3.20 -7.92
CA ALA A 26 28.93 -2.55 -6.60
C ALA A 26 28.24 -1.18 -6.63
N LYS A 27 28.28 -0.49 -7.77
CA LYS A 27 27.57 0.78 -7.98
C LYS A 27 26.05 0.60 -8.00
N LEU A 28 25.54 -0.50 -8.55
CA LEU A 28 24.11 -0.80 -8.59
C LEU A 28 23.60 -1.27 -7.22
N ARG A 29 24.38 -2.07 -6.47
CA ARG A 29 24.05 -2.39 -5.08
C ARG A 29 23.93 -1.15 -4.21
N SER A 30 24.93 -0.26 -4.27
CA SER A 30 24.89 1.01 -3.54
C SER A 30 23.69 1.89 -3.94
N ALA A 31 23.30 1.90 -5.22
CA ALA A 31 22.12 2.64 -5.67
C ALA A 31 20.80 2.04 -5.13
N ILE A 32 20.71 0.70 -5.05
CA ILE A 32 19.56 0.01 -4.46
C ILE A 32 19.48 0.29 -2.95
N ASP A 33 20.60 0.21 -2.23
CA ASP A 33 20.65 0.46 -0.79
C ASP A 33 20.21 1.91 -0.49
N VAL A 34 20.73 2.89 -1.23
CA VAL A 34 20.31 4.30 -1.10
C VAL A 34 18.82 4.49 -1.42
N GLN A 35 18.28 3.76 -2.39
CA GLN A 35 16.85 3.84 -2.70
C GLN A 35 16.00 3.23 -1.57
N GLN A 36 16.41 2.08 -1.04
CA GLN A 36 15.73 1.45 0.09
C GLN A 36 15.74 2.33 1.34
N GLU A 37 16.85 2.99 1.62
CA GLU A 37 16.95 3.95 2.73
C GLU A 37 15.99 5.13 2.56
N LYS A 38 15.91 5.70 1.35
CA LYS A 38 14.96 6.76 1.02
C LYS A 38 13.52 6.31 1.14
N ASP A 39 13.19 5.14 0.59
CA ASP A 39 11.85 4.57 0.67
C ASP A 39 11.45 4.32 2.14
N ALA A 40 12.40 3.91 2.99
CA ALA A 40 12.18 3.72 4.42
C ALA A 40 12.04 5.04 5.20
N GLU A 41 12.76 6.10 4.80
CA GLU A 41 12.57 7.45 5.32
C GLU A 41 11.20 8.00 4.95
N ASP A 42 10.83 7.92 3.67
CA ASP A 42 9.53 8.36 3.16
C ASP A 42 8.38 7.59 3.82
N ALA A 43 8.52 6.27 3.96
CA ALA A 43 7.52 5.45 4.64
C ALA A 43 7.28 5.92 6.08
N ARG A 44 8.36 6.22 6.83
CA ARG A 44 8.26 6.75 8.20
C ARG A 44 7.62 8.14 8.24
N ALA A 45 8.00 9.00 7.30
CA ALA A 45 7.44 10.35 7.21
C ALA A 45 5.94 10.31 6.90
N ILE A 46 5.52 9.46 5.95
CA ILE A 46 4.12 9.28 5.57
C ILE A 46 3.31 8.68 6.71
N SER A 47 3.81 7.61 7.34
CA SER A 47 3.12 6.98 8.48
C SER A 47 2.97 7.95 9.64
N GLY A 48 4.01 8.73 9.94
CA GLY A 48 3.99 9.77 10.97
C GLY A 48 2.97 10.86 10.66
N ALA A 49 2.94 11.36 9.42
CA ALA A 49 1.98 12.39 9.01
C ALA A 49 0.51 11.93 9.15
N TRP A 50 0.23 10.65 8.84
CA TRP A 50 -1.10 10.08 9.04
C TRP A 50 -1.47 9.94 10.52
N ALA A 51 -0.52 9.52 11.36
CA ALA A 51 -0.71 9.44 12.80
C ALA A 51 -0.96 10.84 13.41
N ASP A 52 -0.17 11.84 13.04
CA ASP A 52 -0.35 13.23 13.47
C ASP A 52 -1.70 13.78 13.04
N PHE A 53 -2.10 13.55 11.79
CA PHE A 53 -3.41 13.92 11.30
C PHE A 53 -4.53 13.27 12.12
N ALA A 54 -4.43 11.96 12.38
CA ALA A 54 -5.37 11.20 13.19
C ALA A 54 -5.43 11.66 14.66
N ALA A 55 -4.37 12.28 15.17
CA ALA A 55 -4.34 12.85 16.52
C ALA A 55 -5.11 14.18 16.63
N THR A 56 -5.40 14.87 15.51
CA THR A 56 -6.17 16.12 15.52
C THR A 56 -7.69 15.87 15.63
N PRO A 57 -8.47 16.79 16.23
CA PRO A 57 -9.93 16.67 16.26
C PRO A 57 -10.58 16.60 14.87
N ALA A 58 -10.06 17.37 13.92
CA ALA A 58 -10.57 17.38 12.54
C ALA A 58 -10.26 16.06 11.81
N GLY A 59 -9.02 15.57 11.96
CA GLY A 59 -8.61 14.30 11.35
C GLY A 59 -9.37 13.11 11.91
N ARG A 60 -9.61 13.05 13.23
CA ARG A 60 -10.50 12.04 13.82
C ARG A 60 -11.88 12.03 13.17
N LYS A 61 -12.52 13.20 13.05
CA LYS A 61 -13.85 13.30 12.45
C LYS A 61 -13.87 12.90 10.96
N ALA A 62 -12.82 13.27 10.22
CA ALA A 62 -12.69 12.89 8.82
C ALA A 62 -12.50 11.37 8.66
N LEU A 63 -11.62 10.76 9.45
CA LEU A 63 -11.34 9.33 9.44
C LEU A 63 -12.55 8.52 9.90
N GLU A 64 -13.26 8.96 10.93
CA GLU A 64 -14.49 8.33 11.39
C GLU A 64 -15.54 8.30 10.27
N ARG A 65 -15.75 9.43 9.58
CA ARG A 65 -16.67 9.48 8.44
C ARG A 65 -16.21 8.59 7.28
N LEU A 66 -14.90 8.53 7.01
CA LEU A 66 -14.34 7.64 6.00
C LEU A 66 -14.63 6.18 6.35
N PHE A 67 -14.32 5.73 7.56
CA PHE A 67 -14.53 4.35 8.00
C PHE A 67 -16.01 3.97 8.08
N ASP A 68 -16.89 4.90 8.48
CA ASP A 68 -18.33 4.68 8.50
C ASP A 68 -18.91 4.46 7.10
N THR A 69 -18.39 5.15 6.09
CA THR A 69 -18.88 5.01 4.70
C THR A 69 -18.24 3.83 3.97
N THR A 70 -17.03 3.43 4.38
CA THR A 70 -16.24 2.34 3.80
C THR A 70 -16.34 1.07 4.66
N LEU A 71 -15.44 0.88 5.61
CA LEU A 71 -15.23 -0.36 6.34
C LEU A 71 -16.44 -0.84 7.17
N ARG A 72 -17.21 0.09 7.75
CA ARG A 72 -18.31 -0.24 8.70
C ARG A 72 -19.69 -0.31 8.05
N ARG A 73 -19.81 0.02 6.77
CA ARG A 73 -21.10 0.02 6.07
C ARG A 73 -21.41 -1.34 5.48
N THR A 74 -22.37 -2.04 6.09
CA THR A 74 -22.94 -3.26 5.50
C THR A 74 -23.75 -2.91 4.24
N VAL A 75 -23.59 -3.69 3.17
CA VAL A 75 -24.37 -3.54 1.93
C VAL A 75 -25.13 -4.82 1.65
N PHE A 76 -26.45 -4.71 1.51
CA PHE A 76 -27.34 -5.82 1.18
C PHE A 76 -27.80 -5.70 -0.27
N PHE A 77 -26.98 -6.23 -1.20
CA PHE A 77 -27.24 -6.15 -2.64
C PHE A 77 -28.57 -6.78 -3.07
N VAL A 78 -28.96 -7.87 -2.41
CA VAL A 78 -30.20 -8.61 -2.67
C VAL A 78 -31.45 -7.73 -2.44
N GLN A 79 -31.39 -6.77 -1.51
CA GLN A 79 -32.52 -5.89 -1.20
C GLN A 79 -32.66 -4.72 -2.18
N LEU A 80 -31.64 -4.42 -2.99
CA LEU A 80 -31.63 -3.28 -3.91
C LEU A 80 -32.20 -3.63 -5.30
N GLY A 81 -32.52 -4.90 -5.57
CA GLY A 81 -33.08 -5.34 -6.85
C GLY A 81 -32.17 -5.10 -8.06
N LEU A 82 -30.86 -4.95 -7.83
CA LEU A 82 -29.87 -4.67 -8.88
C LEU A 82 -29.59 -5.93 -9.72
N ASP A 83 -29.28 -5.73 -11.00
CA ASP A 83 -28.82 -6.81 -11.85
C ASP A 83 -27.40 -7.28 -11.44
N ALA A 84 -27.02 -8.49 -11.89
CA ALA A 84 -25.76 -9.12 -11.51
C ALA A 84 -24.52 -8.32 -11.90
N GLN A 85 -24.55 -7.61 -13.02
CA GLN A 85 -23.41 -6.82 -13.50
C GLN A 85 -23.24 -5.54 -12.68
N SER A 86 -24.35 -4.89 -12.32
CA SER A 86 -24.37 -3.74 -11.42
C SER A 86 -23.87 -4.10 -10.02
N MET A 87 -24.28 -5.27 -9.50
CA MET A 87 -23.78 -5.79 -8.22
C MET A 87 -22.28 -6.06 -8.24
N ALA A 88 -21.77 -6.73 -9.28
CA ALA A 88 -20.34 -7.00 -9.42
C ALA A 88 -19.50 -5.73 -9.52
N THR A 89 -19.95 -4.76 -10.33
CA THR A 89 -19.28 -3.46 -10.49
C THR A 89 -19.23 -2.71 -9.17
N PHE A 90 -20.35 -2.62 -8.46
CA PHE A 90 -20.39 -1.96 -7.16
C PHE A 90 -19.51 -2.67 -6.12
N GLY A 91 -19.48 -4.01 -6.12
CA GLY A 91 -18.59 -4.80 -5.28
C GLY A 91 -17.13 -4.42 -5.48
N ALA A 92 -16.64 -4.40 -6.73
CA ALA A 92 -15.27 -4.02 -7.06
C ALA A 92 -14.92 -2.58 -6.63
N PHE A 93 -15.82 -1.62 -6.87
CA PHE A 93 -15.63 -0.23 -6.40
C PHE A 93 -15.51 -0.15 -4.88
N ARG A 94 -16.33 -0.92 -4.15
CA ARG A 94 -16.29 -0.97 -2.70
C ARG A 94 -15.02 -1.60 -2.16
N GLU A 95 -14.54 -2.67 -2.79
CA GLU A 95 -13.26 -3.28 -2.43
C GLU A 95 -12.12 -2.27 -2.57
N GLY A 96 -12.08 -1.51 -3.66
CA GLY A 96 -11.11 -0.43 -3.85
C GLY A 96 -11.19 0.64 -2.74
N GLN A 97 -12.39 1.11 -2.41
CA GLN A 97 -12.59 2.08 -1.32
C GLN A 97 -12.16 1.54 0.05
N ASN A 98 -12.51 0.29 0.35
CA ASN A 98 -12.13 -0.37 1.60
C ASN A 98 -10.62 -0.60 1.68
N ALA A 99 -9.97 -0.96 0.57
CA ALA A 99 -8.52 -1.13 0.52
C ALA A 99 -7.78 0.17 0.83
N VAL A 100 -8.23 1.30 0.27
CA VAL A 100 -7.64 2.62 0.57
C VAL A 100 -7.86 3.00 2.03
N ALA A 101 -9.08 2.81 2.56
CA ALA A 101 -9.37 3.10 3.96
C ALA A 101 -8.54 2.23 4.92
N TYR A 102 -8.37 0.95 4.58
CA TYR A 102 -7.51 0.04 5.33
C TYR A 102 -6.04 0.46 5.29
N GLU A 103 -5.51 0.85 4.12
CA GLU A 103 -4.12 1.28 4.01
C GLU A 103 -3.87 2.54 4.86
N ILE A 104 -4.79 3.50 4.89
CA ILE A 104 -4.69 4.66 5.78
C ILE A 104 -4.66 4.22 7.25
N ALA A 105 -5.54 3.30 7.66
CA ALA A 105 -5.54 2.76 9.02
C ALA A 105 -4.22 2.07 9.36
N ARG A 106 -3.65 1.31 8.42
CA ARG A 106 -2.34 0.67 8.56
C ARG A 106 -1.22 1.71 8.72
N GLN A 107 -1.20 2.77 7.92
CA GLN A 107 -0.21 3.85 8.02
C GLN A 107 -0.27 4.56 9.37
N ILE A 108 -1.49 4.80 9.89
CA ILE A 108 -1.68 5.34 11.25
C ILE A 108 -1.07 4.40 12.30
N GLY A 109 -1.37 3.10 12.22
CA GLY A 109 -0.80 2.10 13.14
C GLY A 109 0.72 2.04 13.09
N LEU A 110 1.31 2.08 11.88
CA LEU A 110 2.76 2.16 11.69
C LEU A 110 3.35 3.43 12.32
N GLY A 111 2.70 4.59 12.13
CA GLY A 111 3.13 5.86 12.71
C GLY A 111 3.04 5.91 14.23
N ASN A 112 2.03 5.25 14.81
CA ASN A 112 1.87 5.09 16.26
C ASN A 112 2.80 4.04 16.88
N ALA A 113 3.61 3.35 16.07
CA ALA A 113 4.39 2.18 16.48
C ALA A 113 3.52 1.07 17.12
N GLU A 114 2.28 0.92 16.64
CA GLU A 114 1.42 -0.18 17.04
C GLU A 114 2.00 -1.50 16.54
N ALA A 115 1.89 -2.56 17.36
CA ALA A 115 2.30 -3.89 16.93
C ALA A 115 1.41 -4.32 15.76
N VAL A 116 1.97 -4.31 14.55
CA VAL A 116 1.27 -4.81 13.37
C VAL A 116 1.17 -6.32 13.50
N THR A 117 -0.03 -6.84 13.76
CA THR A 117 -0.27 -8.28 13.70
C THR A 117 0.01 -8.74 12.27
N PRO A 118 0.97 -9.66 12.05
CA PRO A 118 1.20 -10.22 10.73
C PRO A 118 -0.09 -10.86 10.20
N ARG A 119 -0.31 -10.78 8.89
CA ARG A 119 -1.42 -11.49 8.25
C ARG A 119 -1.17 -12.99 8.44
N GLU A 120 -2.05 -13.69 9.15
CA GLU A 120 -1.97 -15.14 9.24
C GLU A 120 -2.12 -15.71 7.81
N THR A 121 -1.12 -16.47 7.37
CA THR A 121 -1.10 -17.15 6.06
C THR A 121 -1.83 -18.48 6.12
#